data_AF-A0A7W8JZ77-F1
#
_entry.id   AF-A0A7W8JZ77-F1
#
_cell.length_a   1.000
_cell.length_b   1.000
_cell.length_c   1.000
_cell.angle_alpha   90.00
_cell.angle_beta   90.00
_cell.angle_gamma   90.00
#
_symmetry.space_group_name_H-M   'P 1'
#
loop_
_entity.id
_entity.type
_entity.pdbx_description
1 polymer ?
#
loop_
_entity_poly.entity_id
_entity_poly.type
_entity_poly.pdbx_seq_one_letter_code
_entity_poly.pdbx_strand_id
1 'polypeptide(L)'
;MKRLSHPATALLRAARAGHGPQFPAVIAGRMVCRQAQKRWYPRRRHPETGKLEYVHRLEAERLLGRPLAQGEVVHHRNGNRHDLRPENLLVLPSQSAHMMLEHRERKAKTGLLPLFSDQELLGL
;
A
#
# COMPACT_ATOMS: atom_id res chain seq x y z
N MET A 1 39.31 41.30 30.65
CA MET A 1 39.22 40.53 29.39
C MET A 1 37.77 40.53 28.95
N LYS A 2 37.48 41.16 27.80
CA LYS A 2 36.12 41.28 27.23
C LYS A 2 35.75 39.99 26.50
N ARG A 3 34.50 39.54 26.64
CA ARG A 3 33.67 38.82 25.63
C ARG A 3 32.27 38.66 26.29
N LEU A 4 31.31 39.54 26.00
CA LEU A 4 30.39 39.53 24.85
C LEU A 4 29.50 38.27 24.90
N SER A 5 28.28 38.37 25.43
CA SER A 5 27.03 38.80 24.78
C SER A 5 26.23 37.59 24.25
N HIS A 6 25.07 37.34 24.86
CA HIS A 6 23.98 36.56 24.27
C HIS A 6 23.49 37.30 23.00
N PRO A 7 22.92 36.59 22.00
CA PRO A 7 21.47 36.38 22.05
C PRO A 7 20.98 35.03 21.51
N ALA A 8 19.74 34.75 21.89
CA ALA A 8 18.88 33.67 21.45
C ALA A 8 18.65 33.64 19.94
N THR A 9 18.64 32.44 19.36
CA THR A 9 17.77 32.13 18.21
C THR A 9 17.48 30.62 18.16
N ALA A 10 16.24 30.27 18.45
CA ALA A 10 15.63 29.02 18.03
C ALA A 10 15.44 29.03 16.51
N LEU A 11 15.69 27.90 15.82
CA LEU A 11 14.87 27.41 14.71
C LEU A 11 15.38 26.05 14.19
N LEU A 12 14.56 25.03 14.50
CA LEU A 12 14.15 23.91 13.64
C LEU A 12 15.19 23.26 12.71
N ARG A 13 15.53 21.98 12.98
CA ARG A 13 15.67 20.99 11.89
C ARG A 13 15.44 19.55 12.36
N ALA A 14 14.28 19.05 11.94
CA ALA A 14 13.92 17.69 11.57
C ALA A 14 14.44 16.53 12.43
N ALA A 15 13.49 15.88 13.10
CA ALA A 15 13.58 14.48 13.48
C ALA A 15 14.13 13.66 12.30
N ARG A 16 15.37 13.18 12.45
CA ARG A 16 15.80 12.01 11.70
C ARG A 16 14.90 10.89 12.20
N ALA A 17 13.99 10.41 11.34
CA ALA A 17 13.35 9.12 11.51
C ALA A 17 14.47 8.07 11.51
N GLY A 18 15.09 7.90 12.68
CA GLY A 18 16.02 6.85 12.95
C GLY A 18 15.29 5.55 12.69
N HIS A 19 15.80 4.81 11.72
CA HIS A 19 15.53 3.40 11.55
C HIS A 19 15.68 2.76 12.93
N GLY A 20 14.55 2.44 13.56
CA GLY A 20 14.53 1.74 14.84
C GLY A 20 15.31 0.43 14.71
N PRO A 21 15.89 -0.06 15.82
CA PRO A 21 16.79 -1.21 15.79
C PRO A 21 16.13 -2.39 15.07
N GLN A 22 16.78 -2.90 14.02
CA GLN A 22 16.36 -4.08 13.27
C GLN A 22 16.68 -5.38 14.03
N PHE A 23 16.37 -5.42 15.33
CA PHE A 23 16.50 -6.64 16.13
C PHE A 23 15.22 -6.88 16.91
N PRO A 24 14.76 -8.15 17.02
CA PRO A 24 13.61 -8.44 17.85
C PRO A 24 13.96 -8.16 19.31
N ALA A 25 13.16 -7.33 19.98
CA ALA A 25 13.19 -7.24 21.43
C ALA A 25 12.82 -8.63 21.99
N VAL A 26 13.78 -9.28 22.65
CA VAL A 26 13.53 -10.51 23.41
C VAL A 26 12.76 -10.10 24.67
N ILE A 27 11.43 -10.19 24.61
CA ILE A 27 10.60 -10.21 25.82
C ILE A 27 10.08 -11.64 25.97
N ALA A 28 10.52 -12.31 27.04
CA ALA A 28 9.97 -13.57 27.55
C ALA A 28 10.04 -14.82 26.63
N GLY A 29 11.21 -15.14 26.06
CA GLY A 29 11.55 -16.52 25.72
C GLY A 29 10.69 -17.23 24.66
N ARG A 30 9.95 -16.50 23.82
CA ARG A 30 9.19 -17.08 22.70
C ARG A 30 9.68 -16.48 21.39
N MET A 31 10.24 -17.31 20.51
CA MET A 31 10.60 -16.91 19.14
C MET A 31 9.32 -16.51 18.40
N VAL A 32 9.02 -15.21 18.31
CA VAL A 32 7.94 -14.72 17.46
C VAL A 32 8.48 -14.72 16.03
N CYS A 33 8.35 -15.85 15.34
CA CYS A 33 8.52 -15.88 13.89
C CYS A 33 7.49 -14.89 13.33
N ARG A 34 7.93 -13.77 12.72
CA ARG A 34 7.03 -12.77 12.14
C ARG A 34 6.07 -13.51 11.21
N GLN A 35 4.79 -13.52 11.55
CA GLN A 35 3.77 -14.17 10.74
C GLN A 35 3.77 -13.48 9.36
N ALA A 36 4.35 -14.16 8.38
CA ALA A 36 4.38 -13.67 7.01
C ALA A 36 2.94 -13.53 6.52
N GLN A 37 2.63 -12.39 5.90
CA GLN A 37 1.31 -12.17 5.34
C GLN A 37 1.05 -13.25 4.27
N LYS A 38 -0.16 -13.83 4.30
CA LYS A 38 -0.55 -14.87 3.34
C LYS A 38 -0.48 -14.31 1.92
N ARG A 39 0.16 -15.05 1.02
CA ARG A 39 0.43 -14.62 -0.35
C ARG A 39 -0.75 -14.84 -1.29
N TRP A 40 -1.82 -15.51 -0.87
CA TRP A 40 -2.95 -15.88 -1.72
C TRP A 40 -4.17 -15.01 -1.44
N TYR A 41 -4.95 -14.75 -2.49
CA TYR A 41 -6.23 -14.07 -2.34
C TYR A 41 -7.25 -15.01 -1.68
N PRO A 42 -8.00 -14.54 -0.66
CA PRO A 42 -9.06 -15.32 -0.06
C PRO A 42 -10.15 -15.63 -1.10
N ARG A 43 -10.68 -16.86 -1.05
CA ARG A 43 -11.77 -17.32 -1.91
C ARG A 43 -12.92 -17.86 -1.05
N ARG A 44 -14.15 -17.62 -1.49
CA ARG A 44 -15.37 -18.16 -0.88
C ARG A 44 -16.07 -19.08 -1.88
N ARG A 45 -16.64 -20.17 -1.39
CA ARG A 45 -17.49 -21.04 -2.21
C ARG A 45 -18.88 -20.44 -2.30
N HIS A 46 -19.37 -20.23 -3.53
CA HIS A 46 -20.75 -19.84 -3.76
C HIS A 46 -21.67 -20.99 -3.33
N PRO A 47 -22.73 -20.72 -2.54
CA PRO A 47 -23.57 -21.77 -1.97
C PRO A 47 -24.31 -22.58 -3.04
N GLU A 48 -24.88 -21.92 -4.05
CA GLU A 48 -25.68 -22.57 -5.10
C GLU A 48 -24.82 -23.19 -6.20
N THR A 49 -23.96 -22.39 -6.84
CA THR A 49 -23.14 -22.85 -7.97
C THR A 49 -21.93 -23.71 -7.55
N GLY A 50 -21.55 -23.68 -6.28
CA GLY A 50 -20.36 -24.36 -5.76
C GLY A 50 -19.02 -23.79 -6.28
N LYS A 51 -19.04 -22.72 -7.09
CA LYS A 51 -17.85 -22.10 -7.67
C LYS A 51 -17.06 -21.34 -6.61
N LEU A 52 -15.73 -21.30 -6.75
CA LEU A 52 -14.84 -20.55 -5.86
C LEU A 52 -14.64 -19.14 -6.39
N GLU A 53 -15.14 -18.16 -5.66
CA GLU A 53 -15.12 -16.73 -6.00
C GLU A 53 -14.09 -15.98 -5.16
N TYR A 54 -13.44 -14.97 -5.74
CA TYR A 54 -12.48 -14.15 -5.02
C TYR A 54 -13.20 -13.15 -4.13
N VAL A 55 -12.87 -13.15 -2.83
CA VAL A 55 -13.60 -12.34 -1.84
C VAL A 55 -13.45 -10.84 -2.11
N HIS A 56 -12.27 -10.40 -2.56
CA HIS A 56 -12.05 -8.98 -2.90
C HIS A 56 -12.89 -8.52 -4.10
N ARG A 57 -13.24 -9.42 -5.03
CA ARG A 57 -14.14 -9.07 -6.15
C ARG A 57 -15.56 -8.92 -5.67
N LEU A 58 -16.03 -9.87 -4.86
CA LEU A 58 -17.36 -9.81 -4.25
C LEU A 58 -17.55 -8.53 -3.44
N GLU A 59 -16.53 -8.14 -2.65
CA GLU A 59 -16.59 -6.91 -1.87
C GLU A 59 -16.58 -5.66 -2.77
N ALA A 60 -15.77 -5.63 -3.82
CA ALA A 60 -15.77 -4.54 -4.79
C ALA A 60 -17.13 -4.38 -5.50
N GLU A 61 -17.77 -5.48 -5.89
CA GLU A 61 -19.12 -5.48 -6.49
C GLU A 61 -20.16 -4.96 -5.50
N ARG A 62 -20.08 -5.40 -4.24
CA ARG A 62 -20.95 -4.91 -3.15
C ARG A 62 -20.81 -3.41 -2.95
N LEU A 63 -19.59 -2.87 -2.98
CA LEU A 63 -19.30 -1.45 -2.82
C LEU A 63 -19.77 -0.61 -4.01
N LEU A 64 -19.63 -1.14 -5.23
CA LEU A 64 -20.10 -0.48 -6.46
C LEU A 64 -21.62 -0.54 -6.63
N GLY A 65 -22.30 -1.47 -5.97
CA GLY A 65 -23.74 -1.72 -6.16
C GLY A 65 -24.09 -2.29 -7.53
N ARG A 66 -23.10 -2.74 -8.31
CA ARG A 66 -23.25 -3.39 -9.61
C ARG A 66 -22.19 -4.48 -9.79
N PRO A 67 -22.43 -5.50 -10.64
CA PRO A 67 -21.40 -6.46 -10.99
C PRO A 67 -20.22 -5.78 -11.67
N LEU A 68 -19.01 -6.32 -11.46
CA LEU A 68 -17.81 -5.85 -12.14
C LEU A 68 -17.96 -6.13 -13.64
N ALA A 69 -17.68 -5.12 -14.45
CA ALA A 69 -17.70 -5.25 -15.89
C ALA A 69 -16.57 -6.18 -16.36
N GLN A 70 -16.75 -6.75 -17.55
CA GLN A 70 -15.71 -7.55 -18.17
C GLN A 70 -14.46 -6.70 -18.42
N GLY A 71 -13.35 -7.09 -17.80
CA GLY A 71 -12.07 -6.38 -17.90
C GLY A 71 -11.75 -5.47 -16.71
N GLU A 72 -12.72 -5.17 -15.84
CA GLU A 72 -12.44 -4.44 -14.59
C GLU A 72 -11.61 -5.32 -13.63
N VAL A 73 -10.61 -4.72 -12.98
CA VAL A 73 -9.65 -5.40 -12.10
C VAL A 73 -9.59 -4.69 -10.76
N VAL A 74 -9.62 -5.46 -9.66
CA VAL A 74 -9.51 -4.92 -8.31
C VAL A 74 -8.05 -4.90 -7.86
N HIS A 75 -7.58 -3.74 -7.42
CA HIS A 75 -6.24 -3.49 -6.90
C HIS A 75 -6.30 -3.17 -5.39
N HIS A 76 -5.30 -3.63 -4.63
CA HIS A 76 -5.19 -3.35 -3.19
C HIS A 76 -4.09 -2.31 -2.94
N ARG A 77 -4.45 -1.09 -2.54
CA ARG A 77 -3.52 0.04 -2.39
C ARG A 77 -2.40 -0.24 -1.38
N ASN A 78 -2.71 -0.90 -0.27
CA ASN A 78 -1.72 -1.24 0.76
C ASN A 78 -0.94 -2.54 0.48
N GLY A 79 -1.29 -3.27 -0.58
CA GLY A 79 -0.71 -4.58 -0.93
C GLY A 79 -1.12 -5.75 -0.03
N ASN A 80 -1.96 -5.52 0.99
CA ASN A 80 -2.51 -6.57 1.85
C ASN A 80 -3.78 -7.14 1.21
N ARG A 81 -3.69 -8.39 0.74
CA ARG A 81 -4.75 -9.14 0.02
C ARG A 81 -5.95 -9.53 0.87
N HIS A 82 -5.85 -9.34 2.20
CA HIS A 82 -6.90 -9.65 3.16
C HIS A 82 -7.58 -8.40 3.71
N ASP A 83 -7.06 -7.20 3.42
CA ASP A 83 -7.69 -5.96 3.83
C ASP A 83 -8.72 -5.54 2.78
N LEU A 84 -9.99 -5.83 3.10
CA LEU A 84 -11.15 -5.65 2.21
C LEU A 84 -11.86 -4.32 2.42
N ARG A 85 -11.28 -3.40 3.22
CA ARG A 85 -11.92 -2.11 3.47
C ARG A 85 -12.06 -1.31 2.16
N PRO A 86 -13.16 -0.56 1.98
CA PRO A 86 -13.43 0.15 0.73
C PRO A 86 -12.32 1.12 0.34
N GLU A 87 -11.69 1.78 1.31
CA GLU A 87 -10.57 2.69 1.07
C GLU A 87 -9.32 1.99 0.51
N ASN A 88 -9.20 0.68 0.70
CA ASN A 88 -8.06 -0.11 0.24
C ASN A 88 -8.29 -0.74 -1.14
N LEU A 89 -9.55 -0.90 -1.55
CA LEU A 89 -9.92 -1.52 -2.82
C LEU A 89 -10.08 -0.43 -3.90
N LEU A 90 -9.36 -0.58 -5.00
CA LEU A 90 -9.48 0.28 -6.17
C LEU A 90 -9.89 -0.55 -7.37
N VAL A 91 -11.00 -0.21 -8.01
CA VAL A 91 -11.42 -0.85 -9.26
C VAL A 91 -10.83 -0.08 -10.44
N LEU A 92 -10.10 -0.80 -11.28
CA LEU A 92 -9.43 -0.26 -12.46
C LEU A 92 -10.14 -0.76 -13.73
N PRO A 93 -10.19 0.06 -14.79
CA PRO A 93 -10.95 -0.26 -16.00
C PRO A 93 -10.35 -1.40 -16.83
N SER A 94 -9.07 -1.71 -16.64
CA SER A 94 -8.36 -2.72 -17.42
C SER A 94 -7.16 -3.32 -16.68
N GLN A 95 -6.74 -4.50 -17.14
CA GLN A 95 -5.48 -5.11 -16.70
C GLN A 95 -4.26 -4.24 -17.01
N SER A 96 -4.27 -3.48 -18.13
CA SER A 96 -3.16 -2.58 -18.46
C SER A 96 -3.03 -1.44 -17.44
N ALA A 97 -4.15 -0.84 -17.03
CA ALA A 97 -4.17 0.17 -15.98
C ALA A 97 -3.65 -0.40 -14.64
N HIS A 98 -4.06 -1.63 -14.30
CA HIS A 98 -3.54 -2.33 -13.13
C HIS A 98 -2.01 -2.52 -13.18
N MET A 99 -1.47 -3.01 -14.30
CA MET A 99 -0.03 -3.23 -14.45
C MET A 99 0.78 -1.93 -14.40
N MET A 100 0.25 -0.85 -14.98
CA MET A 100 0.88 0.47 -14.94
C MET A 100 0.94 1.01 -13.50
N LEU A 101 -0.18 0.95 -12.76
CA LEU A 101 -0.25 1.39 -11.38
C LEU A 101 0.70 0.58 -10.49
N GLU A 102 0.64 -0.75 -10.57
CA GLU A 102 1.53 -1.67 -9.86
C GLU A 102 3.02 -1.38 -10.14
N HIS A 103 3.36 -1.08 -11.40
CA HIS A 103 4.71 -0.71 -11.78
C HIS A 103 5.17 0.59 -11.12
N ARG A 104 4.30 1.60 -11.13
CA ARG A 104 4.56 2.90 -10.50
C ARG A 104 4.74 2.76 -8.99
N GLU A 105 3.85 2.05 -8.31
CA GLU A 105 3.92 1.84 -6.86
C GLU A 105 5.17 1.06 -6.45
N ARG A 106 5.57 0.04 -7.23
CA ARG A 106 6.79 -0.73 -6.98
C ARG A 106 8.05 0.14 -7.09
N LYS A 107 8.13 0.98 -8.12
CA LYS A 107 9.25 1.92 -8.29
C LYS A 107 9.29 2.94 -7.15
N ALA A 108 8.14 3.47 -6.75
CA ALA A 108 8.03 4.37 -5.61
C ALA A 108 8.51 3.72 -4.29
N LYS A 109 8.18 2.44 -4.05
CA LYS A 109 8.68 1.68 -2.88
C LYS A 109 10.20 1.51 -2.88
N THR A 110 10.82 1.39 -4.05
CA THR A 110 12.28 1.35 -4.19
C THR A 110 12.94 2.73 -4.10
N GLY A 111 12.15 3.81 -4.00
CA GLY A 111 12.65 5.19 -4.01
C GLY A 111 12.96 5.73 -5.42
N LEU A 112 12.65 4.97 -6.46
CA LEU A 112 12.76 5.39 -7.85
C LEU A 112 11.49 6.15 -8.23
N LEU A 113 11.52 7.47 -8.06
CA LEU A 113 10.49 8.32 -8.64
C LEU A 113 10.70 8.40 -10.16
N PRO A 114 9.62 8.49 -10.96
CA PRO A 114 9.76 8.75 -12.38
C PRO A 114 10.56 10.03 -12.62
N LEU A 115 11.40 10.03 -13.66
CA LEU A 115 12.29 11.14 -14.01
C LEU A 115 11.51 12.41 -14.38
N PHE A 116 10.27 12.25 -14.84
CA PHE A 116 9.38 13.33 -15.23
C PHE A 116 8.16 13.33 -14.31
N SER A 117 7.66 14.53 -14.02
CA SER A 117 6.38 14.72 -13.36
C SER A 117 5.22 14.21 -14.24
N ASP A 118 4.07 13.95 -13.61
CA ASP A 118 2.86 13.56 -14.35
C ASP A 118 2.44 14.63 -15.37
N GLN A 119 2.76 15.91 -15.10
CA GLN A 119 2.50 17.03 -16.01
C GLN A 119 3.38 16.95 -17.27
N GLU A 120 4.68 16.74 -17.10
CA GLU A 120 5.64 16.62 -18.21
C GLU A 120 5.40 15.36 -19.06
N LEU A 121 4.97 14.25 -18.43
CA LEU A 121 4.67 12.99 -19.14
C LEU A 121 3.38 13.05 -19.98
N LEU A 122 2.41 13.84 -19.54
CA LEU A 122 1.11 13.96 -20.21
C LEU A 122 1.02 15.18 -21.13
N GLY A 123 2.07 16.01 -21.17
CA GLY A 123 2.13 17.21 -22.00
C GLY A 123 1.14 18.30 -21.59
N LEU A 124 0.84 18.39 -20.29
CA LEU A 124 -0.08 19.37 -19.69
C LEU A 124 0.65 20.60 -19.14
#